data_AF-A0A9E1SI38-F1
#
_entry.id   AF-A0A9E1SI38-F1
#
_cell.length_a   1.000
_cell.length_b   1.000
_cell.length_c   1.000
_cell.angle_alpha   90.00
_cell.angle_beta   90.00
_cell.angle_gamma   90.00
#
_symmetry.space_group_name_H-M   'P 1'
#
loop_
_entity.id
_entity.type
_entity.pdbx_description
1 polymer ?
#
loop_
_entity_poly.entity_id
_entity_poly.type
_entity_poly.pdbx_seq_one_letter_code
_entity_poly.pdbx_strand_id
1 'polypeptide(L)'
;MTNENDLEITCPLPIGQYEKIVMAHGGGGRLMQQLIDNIMLRAFGSSSLKDKNDSAVLRAQQGRLAFTTDSYVVNPLFFPGGDIGKMAVCGTLNDLAMSGAKP
;
A
#
# COMPACT_ATOMS: atom_id res chain seq x y z
N MET A 1 24.90 -33.86 29.83
CA MET A 1 24.31 -34.57 28.66
C MET A 1 22.84 -34.20 28.67
N THR A 2 22.28 -33.43 27.75
CA THR A 2 22.71 -32.90 26.45
C THR A 2 22.00 -31.57 26.25
N ASN A 3 22.71 -30.63 25.62
CA ASN A 3 22.19 -29.38 25.11
C ASN A 3 20.94 -29.62 24.26
N GLU A 4 19.85 -28.92 24.55
CA GLU A 4 18.81 -28.65 23.56
C GLU A 4 18.81 -27.15 23.29
N ASN A 5 19.13 -26.85 22.04
CA ASN A 5 19.34 -25.54 21.46
C ASN A 5 18.03 -24.76 21.51
N ASP A 6 17.98 -23.71 22.34
CA ASP A 6 17.00 -22.64 22.20
C ASP A 6 17.20 -21.99 20.82
N LEU A 7 16.43 -22.44 19.82
CA LEU A 7 16.26 -21.67 18.60
C LEU A 7 15.51 -20.40 18.97
N GLU A 8 16.25 -19.33 19.27
CA GLU A 8 15.73 -17.97 19.26
C GLU A 8 15.24 -17.67 17.85
N ILE A 9 13.95 -17.87 17.60
CA ILE A 9 13.26 -17.43 16.39
C ILE A 9 13.09 -15.91 16.49
N THR A 10 14.20 -15.17 16.40
CA THR A 10 14.17 -13.74 16.14
C THR A 10 14.17 -13.55 14.63
N CYS A 11 13.04 -13.07 14.10
CA CYS A 11 13.02 -12.54 12.75
C CYS A 11 14.08 -11.43 12.68
N PRO A 12 15.12 -11.54 11.82
CA PRO A 12 16.16 -10.53 11.75
C PRO A 12 15.50 -9.20 11.43
N LEU A 13 15.85 -8.16 12.20
CA LEU A 13 15.34 -6.82 11.94
C LEU A 13 15.70 -6.46 10.49
N PRO A 14 14.71 -6.11 9.65
CA PRO A 14 14.99 -5.75 8.27
C PRO A 14 15.93 -4.57 8.24
N ILE A 15 16.90 -4.62 7.32
CA ILE A 15 17.87 -3.54 7.09
C ILE A 15 17.08 -2.24 6.90
N GLY A 16 17.27 -1.27 7.80
CA GLY A 16 16.41 -0.09 7.87
C GLY A 16 16.70 0.98 6.83
N GLN A 17 17.81 0.87 6.12
CA GLN A 17 18.26 1.85 5.12
C GLN A 17 18.76 1.14 3.87
N TYR A 18 18.06 1.36 2.76
CA TYR A 18 18.46 0.96 1.42
C TYR A 18 18.83 2.20 0.63
N GLU A 19 20.01 2.21 0.00
CA GLU A 19 20.43 3.32 -0.87
C GLU A 19 19.65 3.39 -2.19
N LYS A 20 19.01 2.28 -2.59
CA LYS A 20 18.29 2.14 -3.87
C LYS A 20 16.91 1.52 -3.66
N ILE A 21 15.97 1.83 -4.56
CA ILE A 21 14.69 1.15 -4.63
C ILE A 21 14.93 -0.33 -5.00
N VAL A 22 14.26 -1.21 -4.27
CA VAL A 22 14.25 -2.66 -4.49
C VAL A 22 12.81 -3.15 -4.60
N MET A 23 12.59 -4.33 -5.20
CA MET A 23 11.25 -4.89 -5.44
C MET A 23 10.35 -4.90 -4.20
N ALA A 24 10.90 -5.15 -3.01
CA ALA A 24 10.11 -5.19 -1.78
C ALA A 24 9.47 -3.84 -1.40
N HIS A 25 9.95 -2.71 -1.94
CA HIS A 25 9.31 -1.40 -1.76
C HIS A 25 7.99 -1.26 -2.54
N GLY A 26 7.75 -2.09 -3.56
CA GLY A 26 6.46 -2.15 -4.29
C GLY A 26 5.58 -3.34 -3.91
N GLY A 27 5.98 -4.11 -2.88
CA GLY A 27 5.30 -5.35 -2.51
C GLY A 27 4.18 -5.23 -1.48
N GLY A 28 3.74 -4.01 -1.13
CA GLY A 28 2.67 -3.81 -0.14
C GLY A 28 3.08 -3.94 1.34
N GLY A 29 4.30 -4.41 1.61
CA GLY A 29 4.76 -4.76 2.97
C GLY A 29 5.50 -3.64 3.71
N ARG A 30 6.33 -4.06 4.68
CA ARG A 30 7.03 -3.15 5.61
C ARG A 30 7.96 -2.14 4.91
N LEU A 31 8.67 -2.55 3.86
CA LEU A 31 9.57 -1.64 3.14
C LEU A 31 8.79 -0.55 2.38
N MET A 32 7.62 -0.88 1.82
CA MET A 32 6.74 0.12 1.20
C MET A 32 6.25 1.14 2.23
N GLN A 33 5.80 0.66 3.40
CA GLN A 33 5.39 1.54 4.52
C GLN A 33 6.53 2.47 4.95
N GLN A 34 7.75 1.94 5.10
CA GLN A 34 8.94 2.73 5.43
C GLN A 34 9.27 3.78 4.36
N LEU A 35 9.12 3.44 3.07
CA LEU A 35 9.31 4.39 1.96
C LEU A 35 8.28 5.52 2.01
N ILE A 36 7.01 5.18 2.24
CA ILE A 36 5.92 6.17 2.39
C ILE A 36 6.20 7.09 3.58
N ASP A 37 6.55 6.54 4.74
CA ASP A 37 6.78 7.31 5.97
C ASP A 37 8.00 8.21 5.90
N ASN A 38 9.13 7.68 5.41
CA ASN A 38 10.41 8.37 5.51
C ASN A 38 10.69 9.28 4.32
N ILE A 39 10.04 9.05 3.18
CA ILE A 39 10.26 9.84 1.96
C ILE A 39 8.98 10.60 1.59
N MET A 40 7.87 9.90 1.30
CA MET A 40 6.67 10.55 0.76
C MET A 40 6.01 11.50 1.76
N LEU A 41 5.73 11.04 2.98
CA LEU A 41 5.11 11.87 4.02
C LEU A 41 6.03 12.98 4.52
N ARG A 42 7.35 12.80 4.48
CA ARG A 42 8.29 13.89 4.80
C ARG A 42 8.30 14.98 3.73
N ALA A 43 8.17 14.60 2.45
CA ALA A 43 8.18 15.54 1.33
C ALA A 43 6.82 16.22 1.09
N PHE A 44 5.71 15.49 1.28
CA PHE A 44 4.37 15.92 0.86
C PHE A 44 3.30 15.85 1.97
N GLY A 45 3.67 15.45 3.19
CA GLY A 45 2.71 15.18 4.26
C GLY A 45 1.95 16.42 4.69
N SER A 46 0.63 16.26 4.79
CA SER A 46 -0.28 17.16 5.48
C SER A 46 -0.94 16.42 6.65
N SER A 47 -1.71 17.11 7.50
CA SER A 47 -2.46 16.45 8.58
C SER A 47 -3.43 15.37 8.05
N SER A 48 -4.00 15.55 6.85
CA SER A 48 -4.95 14.60 6.25
C SER A 48 -4.28 13.37 5.63
N LEU A 49 -3.00 13.44 5.25
CA LEU A 49 -2.28 12.30 4.67
C LEU A 49 -1.72 11.33 5.73
N LYS A 50 -1.70 11.74 7.01
CA LYS A 50 -1.16 10.91 8.11
C LYS A 50 -1.98 9.65 8.37
N ASP A 51 -3.27 9.68 8.07
CA ASP A 51 -4.17 8.56 8.30
C ASP A 51 -3.94 7.41 7.30
N LYS A 52 -3.28 7.68 6.16
CA LYS A 52 -2.96 6.70 5.10
C LYS A 52 -4.14 5.81 4.71
N ASN A 53 -5.34 6.39 4.66
CA ASN A 53 -6.56 5.69 4.26
C ASN A 53 -6.54 5.34 2.76
N ASP A 54 -7.45 4.45 2.35
CA ASP A 54 -7.61 3.99 0.96
C ASP A 54 -8.11 5.10 0.00
N SER A 55 -8.51 6.27 0.53
CA SER A 55 -8.80 7.45 -0.29
C SER A 55 -8.55 8.76 0.46
N ALA A 56 -8.33 9.82 -0.32
CA ALA A 56 -8.38 11.18 0.17
C ALA A 56 -9.83 11.67 0.23
N VAL A 57 -10.25 12.21 1.37
CA VAL A 57 -11.56 12.84 1.53
C VAL A 57 -11.44 14.34 1.28
N LEU A 58 -12.05 14.81 0.19
CA LEU A 58 -12.05 16.20 -0.24
C LEU A 58 -13.41 16.85 0.04
N ARG A 59 -13.38 18.12 0.48
CA ARG A 59 -14.61 18.93 0.61
C ARG A 59 -14.99 19.45 -0.76
N ALA A 60 -16.23 19.19 -1.18
CA ALA A 60 -16.80 19.75 -2.40
C ALA A 60 -17.90 20.78 -2.07
N GLN A 61 -18.36 21.52 -3.07
CA GLN A 61 -19.49 22.45 -2.89
C GLN A 61 -20.74 21.75 -2.35
N GLN A 62 -20.95 20.48 -2.71
CA GLN A 62 -22.01 19.64 -2.19
C GLN A 62 -21.42 18.34 -1.65
N GLY A 63 -21.34 18.22 -0.32
CA GLY A 63 -20.92 17.00 0.36
C GLY A 63 -19.40 16.76 0.38
N ARG A 64 -19.03 15.48 0.42
CA ARG A 64 -17.65 15.00 0.50
C ARG A 64 -17.36 14.09 -0.70
N LEU A 65 -16.16 14.22 -1.27
CA LEU A 65 -15.67 13.36 -2.34
C LEU A 65 -14.59 12.44 -1.77
N ALA A 66 -14.65 11.16 -2.11
CA ALA A 66 -13.53 10.24 -1.95
C ALA A 66 -12.76 10.20 -3.26
N PHE A 67 -11.43 10.34 -3.19
CA PHE A 67 -10.54 10.29 -4.33
C PHE A 67 -9.43 9.29 -4.06
N THR A 68 -9.31 8.28 -4.92
CA THR A 68 -8.25 7.26 -4.88
C THR A 68 -7.65 7.07 -6.27
N THR A 69 -6.45 6.52 -6.32
CA THR A 69 -5.79 6.14 -7.57
C THR A 69 -4.89 4.94 -7.32
N ASP A 70 -4.93 4.01 -8.26
CA ASP A 70 -4.04 2.85 -8.30
C ASP A 70 -3.40 2.69 -9.67
N SER A 71 -2.22 2.09 -9.68
CA SER A 71 -1.56 1.62 -10.89
C SER A 71 -1.42 0.11 -10.87
N TYR A 72 -1.69 -0.52 -12.01
CA TYR A 72 -1.78 -1.96 -12.13
C TYR A 72 -0.69 -2.49 -13.08
N VAL A 73 0.14 -3.40 -12.59
CA VAL A 73 1.33 -3.92 -13.29
C VAL A 73 1.38 -5.46 -13.34
N VAL A 74 0.22 -6.12 -13.22
CA VAL A 74 0.15 -7.59 -13.27
C VAL A 74 0.62 -8.13 -14.61
N ASN A 75 1.33 -9.26 -14.54
CA ASN A 75 1.76 -10.03 -15.69
C ASN A 75 1.53 -11.53 -15.40
N PRO A 76 0.86 -12.28 -16.30
CA PRO A 76 0.35 -11.88 -17.62
C PRO A 76 -0.86 -10.94 -17.55
N LEU A 77 -1.18 -10.26 -18.66
CA LEU A 77 -2.32 -9.33 -18.74
C LEU A 77 -3.69 -10.03 -18.62
N PHE A 78 -3.76 -11.29 -19.01
CA PHE A 78 -4.94 -12.15 -18.93
C PHE A 78 -4.58 -13.41 -18.12
N PHE A 79 -5.41 -13.77 -17.15
CA PHE A 79 -5.14 -14.88 -16.23
C PHE A 79 -6.44 -15.56 -15.79
N PRO A 80 -6.39 -16.80 -15.26
CA PRO A 80 -7.59 -17.47 -14.76
C PRO A 80 -8.31 -16.60 -13.71
N GLY A 81 -9.56 -16.21 -13.99
CA GLY A 81 -10.39 -15.38 -13.10
C GLY A 81 -10.48 -13.89 -13.48
N GLY A 82 -9.67 -13.40 -14.41
CA GLY A 82 -9.74 -12.00 -14.85
C GLY A 82 -8.63 -11.54 -15.79
N ASP A 83 -8.51 -10.22 -15.90
CA ASP A 83 -7.50 -9.53 -16.67
C ASP A 83 -7.13 -8.23 -15.97
N ILE A 84 -6.10 -7.55 -16.49
CA ILE A 84 -5.63 -6.27 -15.95
C ILE A 84 -6.73 -5.20 -15.94
N GLY A 85 -7.65 -5.20 -16.90
CA GLY A 85 -8.75 -4.24 -16.97
C GLY A 85 -9.78 -4.47 -15.87
N LYS A 86 -10.20 -5.72 -15.68
CA LYS A 86 -11.08 -6.11 -14.57
C LYS A 86 -10.44 -5.77 -13.22
N MET A 87 -9.15 -6.05 -13.06
CA MET A 87 -8.42 -5.72 -11.83
C MET A 87 -8.34 -4.21 -11.60
N ALA A 88 -8.10 -3.42 -12.66
CA ALA A 88 -8.03 -1.97 -12.58
C ALA A 88 -9.36 -1.32 -12.15
N VAL A 89 -10.46 -1.82 -12.69
CA VAL A 89 -11.80 -1.36 -12.32
C VAL A 89 -12.15 -1.80 -10.89
N CYS A 90 -12.01 -3.09 -10.59
CA CYS A 90 -12.40 -3.62 -9.28
C CYS A 90 -11.54 -3.06 -8.14
N GLY A 91 -10.22 -2.95 -8.30
CA GLY A 91 -9.35 -2.42 -7.23
C GLY A 91 -9.72 -0.98 -6.87
N THR A 92 -9.79 -0.10 -7.87
CA THR A 92 -10.08 1.32 -7.66
C THR A 92 -11.49 1.53 -7.08
N LEU A 93 -12.48 0.75 -7.54
CA LEU A 93 -13.83 0.79 -6.98
C LEU A 93 -13.88 0.27 -5.54
N ASN A 94 -13.08 -0.75 -5.20
CA ASN A 94 -13.02 -1.30 -3.85
C ASN A 94 -12.49 -0.26 -2.86
N ASP A 95 -11.44 0.49 -3.21
CA ASP A 95 -10.91 1.58 -2.37
C ASP A 95 -11.97 2.65 -2.06
N LEU A 96 -12.74 3.05 -3.08
CA LEU A 96 -13.87 3.97 -2.91
C LEU A 96 -14.96 3.38 -2.02
N ALA A 97 -15.29 2.10 -2.21
CA ALA A 97 -16.28 1.40 -1.40
C ALA A 97 -15.86 1.26 0.07
N MET A 98 -14.58 0.95 0.34
CA MET A 98 -14.02 0.91 1.71
C MET A 98 -14.07 2.28 2.38
N SER A 99 -13.98 3.34 1.59
CA SER A 99 -14.15 4.73 2.05
C SER A 99 -15.62 5.13 2.27
N GLY A 100 -16.57 4.24 2.02
CA GLY A 100 -18.01 4.50 2.14
C GLY A 100 -18.57 5.42 1.05
N ALA A 101 -17.82 5.63 -0.04
CA ALA A 101 -18.30 6.38 -1.18
C ALA A 101 -19.21 5.53 -2.07
N LYS A 102 -20.10 6.20 -2.80
CA LYS A 102 -20.86 5.59 -3.90
C LYS A 102 -20.16 6.00 -5.21
N PRO A 103 -19.44 5.07 -5.87
CA PRO A 103 -18.82 5.33 -7.17
C PRO A 103 -19.85 5.57 -8.28
#